data_AF-A0A2T5GZ37-F1
#
_entry.id   AF-A0A2T5GZ37-F1
#
_cell.length_a   1.000
_cell.length_b   1.000
_cell.length_c   1.000
_cell.angle_alpha   90.00
_cell.angle_beta   90.00
_cell.angle_gamma   90.00
#
_symmetry.space_group_name_H-M   'P 1'
#
loop_
_entity.id
_entity.type
_entity.pdbx_description
1 polymer ?
#
loop_
_entity_poly.entity_id
_entity_poly.type
_entity_poly.pdbx_seq_one_letter_code
_entity_poly.pdbx_strand_id
1 'polypeptide(L)' 'MSRKDAHAFAASLAATLMVSIVVFQAGDGTYGAVPADEIDGDEVVIVSEYDPFQIMAR' A
#
# COMPACT_ATOMS: atom_id res chain seq x y z
N MET A 1 4.07 7.47 8.15
CA MET A 1 4.30 8.49 7.09
C MET A 1 3.02 9.31 6.85
N SER A 2 3.07 10.39 6.05
CA SER A 2 1.84 11.08 5.64
C SER A 2 1.05 10.23 4.64
N ARG A 3 -0.26 10.47 4.52
CA ARG A 3 -1.11 9.75 3.56
C ARG A 3 -0.59 9.87 2.13
N LYS A 4 -0.18 11.08 1.72
CA LYS A 4 0.34 11.33 0.37
C LYS A 4 1.62 10.54 0.10
N ASP A 5 2.52 10.50 1.07
CA ASP A 5 3.79 9.78 0.92
C ASP A 5 3.56 8.26 0.85
N ALA A 6 2.62 7.73 1.63
CA ALA A 6 2.26 6.31 1.60
C ALA A 6 1.74 5.87 0.22
N HIS A 7 0.88 6.67 -0.40
CA HIS A 7 0.38 6.39 -1.76
C HIS A 7 1.49 6.43 -2.81
N ALA A 8 2.38 7.43 -2.75
CA ALA A 8 3.51 7.53 -3.67
C ALA A 8 4.48 6.34 -3.51
N PHE A 9 4.78 5.98 -2.26
CA PHE A 9 5.66 4.86 -1.92
C PHE A 9 5.06 3.52 -2.35
N ALA A 10 3.76 3.30 -2.11
CA ALA A 10 3.07 2.07 -2.51
C ALA A 10 3.07 1.88 -4.04
N ALA A 11 2.81 2.93 -4.81
CA ALA A 11 2.87 2.86 -6.27
C ALA A 11 4.27 2.51 -6.77
N SER A 12 5.33 3.13 -6.20
CA SER A 12 6.72 2.82 -6.55
C SER A 12 7.11 1.39 -6.17
N LEU A 13 6.71 0.91 -4.98
CA LEU A 13 6.95 -0.47 -4.55
C LEU A 13 6.24 -1.47 -5.46
N ALA A 14 4.95 -1.26 -5.75
CA ALA A 14 4.17 -2.15 -6.60
C ALA A 14 4.83 -2.28 -7.98
N ALA A 15 5.19 -1.16 -8.60
CA ALA A 15 5.87 -1.14 -9.90
C ALA A 15 7.26 -1.80 -9.88
N THR A 16 8.01 -1.70 -8.78
CA THR A 16 9.38 -2.23 -8.69
C THR A 16 9.40 -3.72 -8.36
N LEU A 17 8.54 -4.15 -7.43
CA LEU A 17 8.50 -5.53 -6.94
C LEU A 17 7.56 -6.43 -7.75
N MET A 18 6.68 -5.84 -8.58
CA MET A 18 5.66 -6.55 -9.35
C MET A 18 4.70 -7.37 -8.46
N VAL A 19 4.36 -6.83 -7.29
CA VAL A 19 3.37 -7.39 -6.35
C VAL A 19 2.36 -6.32 -5.94
N SER A 20 1.16 -6.74 -5.51
CA SER A 20 0.15 -5.81 -4.96
C SER A 20 0.64 -5.21 -3.65
N ILE A 21 0.54 -3.89 -3.50
CA ILE A 21 0.90 -3.17 -2.27
C ILE A 21 -0.35 -2.54 -1.67
N VAL A 22 -0.60 -2.81 -0.40
CA VAL A 22 -1.68 -2.20 0.39
C VAL A 22 -1.15 -1.00 1.14
N VAL A 23 -1.85 0.13 1.01
CA VAL A 23 -1.74 1.27 1.93
C VAL A 23 -2.74 1.06 3.06
N PHE A 24 -2.25 1.14 4.29
CA PHE A 24 -3.08 1.02 5.49
C PHE A 24 -2.88 2.21 6.43
N GLN A 25 -3.84 2.41 7.33
CA GLN A 25 -3.74 3.33 8.46
C GLN A 25 -3.72 2.53 9.77
N ALA A 26 -2.69 2.74 10.58
CA ALA A 26 -2.56 2.14 11.90
C ALA A 26 -3.49 2.84 12.92
N GLY A 27 -3.75 2.18 14.05
CA GLY A 27 -4.61 2.71 15.12
C GLY A 27 -4.16 4.04 15.73
N ASP A 28 -2.88 4.41 15.57
CA ASP A 28 -2.33 5.71 15.99
C ASP A 28 -2.52 6.84 14.95
N GLY A 29 -3.19 6.53 13.82
CA GLY A 29 -3.48 7.45 12.74
C GLY A 29 -2.36 7.59 11.71
N THR A 30 -1.22 6.92 11.89
CA THR A 30 -0.12 6.91 10.91
C THR A 30 -0.43 6.01 9.72
N TYR A 31 0.17 6.31 8.57
CA TYR A 31 0.03 5.51 7.35
C TYR A 31 1.27 4.67 7.10
N GLY A 32 1.07 3.51 6.48
CA GLY A 32 2.11 2.58 6.01
C GLY A 32 1.72 1.92 4.68
N ALA A 33 2.67 1.21 4.08
CA ALA A 33 2.46 0.43 2.87
C ALA A 33 3.23 -0.89 2.94
N VAL A 34 2.58 -2.01 2.62
CA VAL A 34 3.14 -3.37 2.68
C VAL A 34 2.59 -4.24 1.54
N PRO A 35 3.30 -5.31 1.14
CA PRO A 35 2.74 -6.35 0.28
C PRO A 35 1.38 -6.86 0.78
N ALA A 36 0.46 -7.12 -0.14
CA ALA A 36 -0.91 -7.52 0.20
C ALA A 36 -0.98 -8.84 0.97
N ASP A 37 0.01 -9.72 0.80
CA ASP A 37 0.16 -10.99 1.51
C ASP A 37 0.73 -10.84 2.93
N GLU A 38 1.21 -9.66 3.31
CA GLU A 38 1.66 -9.33 4.68
C GLU A 38 0.53 -8.71 5.53
N ILE A 39 -0.62 -8.38 4.93
CA ILE A 39 -1.80 -7.91 5.67
C ILE A 39 -2.58 -9.12 6.19
N ASP A 40 -2.29 -9.52 7.43
CA ASP A 40 -3.02 -10.55 8.16
C ASP A 40 -4.07 -9.92 9.08
N GLY A 41 -5.05 -9.20 8.50
CA GLY A 41 -6.28 -8.80 9.21
C GLY A 41 -6.15 -8.05 10.55
N ASP A 42 -4.96 -7.54 10.89
CA ASP A 42 -4.69 -6.76 12.10
C ASP A 42 -5.59 -5.52 12.20
N GLU A 43 -5.57 -4.81 13.34
CA GLU A 43 -6.30 -3.54 13.61
C GLU A 43 -5.86 -2.36 12.71
N VAL A 44 -5.59 -2.61 11.44
CA VAL A 44 -5.23 -1.62 10.44
C VAL A 44 -6.41 -1.43 9.49
N VAL A 45 -6.66 -0.18 9.14
CA VAL A 45 -7.69 0.16 8.15
C VAL A 45 -7.02 0.13 6.78
N ILE A 46 -7.46 -0.77 5.90
CA ILE A 46 -7.03 -0.76 4.49
C ILE A 46 -7.58 0.50 3.83
N VAL A 47 -6.67 1.33 3.32
CA VAL A 47 -7.00 2.61 2.68
C VAL A 47 -7.07 2.46 1.17
N SER A 48 -6.15 1.71 0.58
CA SER A 48 -6.08 1.49 -0.87
C SER A 48 -5.17 0.30 -1.18
N GLU A 49 -5.40 -0.33 -2.31
CA GLU A 49 -4.50 -1.33 -2.89
C GLU A 49 -3.94 -0.81 -4.22
N TYR A 50 -2.68 -1.15 -4.50
CA TYR A 50 -1.97 -0.82 -5.72
C TYR A 50 -1.57 -2.11 -6.44
N ASP A 51 -2.31 -2.42 -7.51
CA ASP A 51 -2.01 -3.54 -8.40
C ASP A 51 -0.90 -3.12 -9.40
N PRO A 52 0.24 -3.83 -9.46
CA PRO A 52 1.33 -3.52 -10.38
C PRO A 52 0.90 -3.56 -11.84
N PHE A 53 0.01 -4.48 -12.23
CA PHE A 53 -0.45 -4.62 -13.62
C PHE A 53 -1.37 -3.47 -14.03
N GLN A 54 -2.17 -2.95 -13.11
CA GLN A 54 -3.00 -1.76 -13.37
C GLN A 54 -2.18 -0.48 -13.49
N ILE A 55 -1.06 -0.36 -12.77
CA ILE A 55 -0.16 0.80 -12.86
C ILE A 55 0.58 0.78 -14.20
N MET A 56 1.13 -0.37 -14.60
CA MET A 56 1.92 -0.49 -15.84
C MET A 56 1.08 -0.38 -17.12
N ALA A 57 -0.23 -0.63 -17.03
CA ALA A 57 -1.15 -0.52 -18.16
C ALA A 57 -1.60 0.93 -18.45
N ARG A 58 -1.14 1.92 -17.67
CA ARG A 58 -1.49 3.35 -17.80
C ARG A 58 -0.32 4.15 -18.35
#